data_AF-I4ELS8-F1
#
_entry.id   AF-I4ELS8-F1
#
_cell.length_a   1.000
_cell.length_b   1.000
_cell.length_c   1.000
_cell.angle_alpha   90.00
_cell.angle_beta   90.00
_cell.angle_gamma   90.00
#
_symmetry.space_group_name_H-M   'P 1'
#
loop_
_entity.id
_entity.type
_entity.pdbx_description
1 polymer ?
#
loop_
_entity_poly.entity_id
_entity_poly.type
_entity_poly.pdbx_seq_one_letter_code
_entity_poly.pdbx_strand_id
1 'polypeptide(L)' 'MFEGLFQPMHLLLILVIVLIVFGAGKLPDAAGALGRGIREFKQAANEPAKSDHLASGSRDDARSSGRDTK' A
#
# COMPACT_ATOMS: atom_id res chain seq x y z
N MET A 1 -13.28 34.72 3.87
CA MET A 1 -12.18 34.86 4.87
C MET A 1 -11.15 33.74 4.79
N PHE A 2 -11.47 32.52 4.29
CA PHE A 2 -10.50 31.41 4.18
C PHE A 2 -9.85 31.24 2.80
N GLU A 3 -10.26 31.99 1.77
CA GLU A 3 -9.74 31.86 0.39
C GLU A 3 -8.27 32.26 0.25
N GLY A 4 -7.73 33.08 1.18
CA GLY A 4 -6.31 33.43 1.19
C GLY A 4 -5.40 32.28 1.64
N LEU A 5 -5.92 31.32 2.42
CA LEU A 5 -5.11 30.24 3.02
C LEU A 5 -4.75 29.15 2.00
N PHE A 6 -5.63 28.91 1.03
CA PHE A 6 -5.42 27.92 -0.04
C PHE A 6 -4.59 28.44 -1.20
N GLN A 7 -4.00 29.63 -1.09
CA GLN A 7 -3.06 30.10 -2.10
C GLN A 7 -1.83 29.18 -2.12
N PRO A 8 -1.41 28.67 -3.30
CA PRO A 8 -0.27 27.76 -3.42
C PRO A 8 1.00 28.29 -2.76
N MET A 9 1.19 29.61 -2.79
CA MET A 9 2.33 30.30 -2.17
C MET A 9 2.37 30.14 -0.65
N HIS A 10 1.21 30.23 0.03
CA HIS A 10 1.14 30.07 1.49
C HIS A 10 1.38 28.62 1.89
N LEU A 11 0.85 27.67 1.12
CA LEU A 11 1.07 26.25 1.37
C LEU A 11 2.54 25.87 1.22
N LEU A 12 3.23 26.45 0.24
CA LEU A 12 4.68 26.27 0.06
C LEU A 12 5.47 26.87 1.22
N LEU A 13 5.10 28.05 1.73
CA LEU A 13 5.74 28.66 2.90
C LEU A 13 5.62 27.78 4.15
N ILE A 14 4.41 27.26 4.42
CA ILE A 14 4.16 26.35 5.55
C ILE A 14 4.97 25.05 5.37
N LEU A 15 5.00 24.51 4.15
CA LEU A 15 5.78 23.32 3.82
C LEU A 15 7.27 23.53 4.12
N VAL A 16 7.83 24.69 3.76
CA VAL A 16 9.24 25.04 4.07
C VAL A 16 9.48 25.08 5.58
N ILE A 17 8.59 25.70 6.37
CA ILE A 17 8.73 25.74 7.84
C ILE A 17 8.68 24.32 8.42
N VAL A 18 7.74 23.49 7.97
CA VAL A 18 7.63 22.08 8.37
C VAL A 18 8.90 21.31 8.00
N LEU A 19 9.45 21.53 6.80
CA LEU A 19 10.70 20.91 6.36
C LEU A 19 11.91 21.34 7.20
N ILE A 20 11.92 22.56 7.74
CA ILE A 20 12.99 23.02 8.65
C ILE A 20 12.86 22.34 10.02
N VAL A 21 11.65 22.25 10.56
CA VAL A 21 11.40 21.67 11.89
C VAL A 21 11.56 20.14 11.89
N PHE A 22 10.98 19.47 10.90
CA PHE A 22 10.99 18.01 10.80
C PHE A 22 12.16 17.48 9.96
N GLY A 23 12.71 18.27 9.04
CA GLY A 23 13.74 17.86 8.09
C GLY A 23 13.17 17.36 6.77
N ALA A 24 13.88 17.62 5.66
CA ALA A 24 13.46 17.24 4.31
C ALA A 24 13.32 15.73 4.07
N GLY A 25 13.99 14.90 4.87
CA GLY A 25 13.89 13.43 4.78
C GLY A 25 12.74 12.84 5.58
N LYS A 26 12.29 13.48 6.67
CA LYS A 26 11.32 12.88 7.60
C LYS A 26 9.88 12.95 7.10
N LEU A 27 9.54 14.03 6.39
CA LEU A 27 8.21 14.20 5.79
C LEU A 27 7.89 13.15 4.71
N PRO A 28 8.76 12.89 3.70
CA PRO A 28 8.51 11.84 2.71
C PRO A 28 8.59 10.43 3.31
N ASP A 29 9.44 10.20 4.32
CA ASP A 29 9.54 8.90 5.00
C ASP A 29 8.25 8.58 5.78
N ALA A 30 7.74 9.56 6.55
CA ALA A 30 6.46 9.44 7.25
C ALA A 30 5.28 9.28 6.27
N ALA A 31 5.25 10.07 5.20
CA ALA A 31 4.22 9.95 4.15
C ALA A 31 4.29 8.59 3.43
N GLY A 32 5.48 8.04 3.21
CA GLY A 32 5.67 6.72 2.61
C GLY A 32 5.20 5.59 3.53
N ALA A 33 5.47 5.67 4.84
CA ALA A 33 4.95 4.73 5.83
C ALA A 33 3.41 4.79 5.92
N LEU A 34 2.83 5.99 6.04
CA LEU A 34 1.38 6.21 6.04
C LEU A 34 0.74 5.76 4.73
N GLY A 35 1.36 6.05 3.59
CA GLY A 35 0.84 5.68 2.27
C GLY A 35 0.74 4.18 2.07
N ARG A 36 1.74 3.42 2.56
CA ARG A 36 1.69 1.94 2.58
C ARG A 36 0.56 1.43 3.48
N GLY A 37 0.45 1.96 4.70
CA GLY A 37 -0.62 1.58 5.63
C GLY A 37 -2.02 1.89 5.09
N ILE A 38 -2.22 3.07 4.50
CA ILE A 38 -3.50 3.44 3.86
C ILE A 38 -3.79 2.53 2.66
N ARG A 39 -2.78 2.16 1.87
CA ARG A 39 -2.94 1.25 0.73
C ARG A 39 -3.36 -0.14 1.17
N GLU A 40 -2.71 -0.72 2.17
CA GLU A 40 -3.05 -2.02 2.74
C GLU A 40 -4.43 -1.98 3.40
N PHE A 41 -4.72 -0.93 4.18
CA PHE A 41 -6.03 -0.72 4.77
C PHE A 41 -7.12 -0.62 3.70
N LYS A 42 -6.89 0.15 2.64
CA LYS A 42 -7.82 0.28 1.52
C LYS A 42 -8.00 -1.04 0.78
N GLN A 43 -6.95 -1.84 0.64
CA GLN A 43 -7.04 -3.16 0.02
C GLN A 43 -7.89 -4.11 0.87
N ALA A 44 -7.61 -4.22 2.16
CA ALA A 44 -8.41 -5.01 3.11
C ALA A 44 -9.85 -4.52 3.22
N ALA A 45 -10.08 -3.20 3.15
CA ALA A 45 -11.41 -2.60 3.22
C ALA A 45 -12.22 -2.74 1.91
N ASN A 46 -11.55 -2.87 0.77
CA ASN A 46 -12.20 -3.07 -0.54
C ASN A 46 -12.15 -4.52 -1.03
N GLU A 47 -11.58 -5.45 -0.27
CA GLU A 47 -11.74 -6.87 -0.49
C GLU A 47 -13.19 -7.22 -0.07
N PRO A 48 -14.15 -7.40 -1.00
CA PRO A 48 -15.40 -8.03 -0.62
C PRO A 48 -15.04 -9.41 -0.07
N ALA A 49 -15.71 -9.86 1.00
CA ALA A 49 -15.49 -11.14 1.69
C ALA A 49 -15.58 -12.38 0.77
N LYS A 50 -14.64 -12.52 -0.15
CA LYS A 50 -14.61 -13.49 -1.22
C LYS A 50 -13.15 -13.73 -1.56
N SER A 51 -12.53 -14.61 -0.79
CA SER A 51 -11.82 -15.81 -1.28
C SER A 51 -10.94 -16.37 -0.18
N ASP A 52 -11.55 -16.84 0.91
CA ASP A 52 -11.05 -18.08 1.49
C ASP A 52 -11.29 -19.14 0.41
N HIS A 53 -10.29 -19.44 -0.41
CA HIS A 53 -10.04 -20.75 -1.01
C HIS A 53 -8.95 -20.69 -2.10
N LEU A 54 -7.87 -21.43 -1.82
CA LEU A 54 -7.00 -22.11 -2.78
C LEU A 54 -6.19 -21.23 -3.76
N ALA A 55 -4.97 -20.86 -3.34
CA ALA A 55 -3.81 -20.89 -4.25
C ALA A 55 -2.49 -20.74 -3.49
N SER A 56 -1.92 -21.84 -2.99
CA SER A 56 -0.48 -22.12 -3.12
C SER A 56 -0.15 -23.45 -2.47
N GLY A 57 0.35 -24.41 -3.26
CA GLY A 57 1.20 -25.48 -2.73
C GLY A 57 0.66 -26.91 -2.74
N SER A 58 -0.02 -27.37 -3.80
CA SER A 58 -0.08 -28.82 -4.08
C SER A 58 -0.03 -29.04 -5.59
N ARG A 59 1.19 -29.08 -6.12
CA ARG A 59 1.55 -29.68 -7.42
C ARG A 59 2.80 -30.56 -7.26
N ASP A 60 2.92 -31.19 -6.10
CA ASP A 60 3.47 -32.54 -6.03
C ASP A 60 2.33 -33.49 -6.41
N ASP A 61 2.62 -34.68 -6.94
CA ASP A 61 1.66 -35.72 -7.39
C ASP A 61 1.31 -35.74 -8.89
N ALA A 62 2.31 -35.77 -9.77
CA ALA A 62 2.18 -36.37 -11.11
C ALA A 62 3.39 -37.23 -11.50
N ARG A 63 3.97 -37.92 -10.50
CA ARG A 63 5.11 -38.84 -10.69
C ARG A 63 4.92 -40.16 -9.93
N SER A 64 3.76 -40.81 -10.04
CA SER A 64 3.59 -42.22 -9.61
C SER A 64 2.25 -42.84 -10.04
N SER A 65 2.14 -43.30 -11.29
CA SER A 65 1.30 -44.44 -11.70
C SER A 65 1.64 -44.67 -13.18
N GLY A 66 2.46 -45.63 -13.62
CA GLY A 66 2.43 -47.02 -13.20
C GLY A 66 1.10 -47.62 -13.63
N ARG A 67 1.14 -48.66 -14.47
CA ARG A 67 0.00 -49.43 -15.00
C ARG A 67 -0.68 -48.79 -16.22
N ASP A 68 -1.07 -49.49 -17.26
CA ASP A 68 -1.17 -50.91 -17.58
C ASP A 68 -1.67 -50.93 -19.04
N THR A 69 -1.27 -51.92 -19.84
CA THR A 69 -2.11 -52.57 -20.88
C THR A 69 -2.76 -51.64 -21.94
N LYS A 70 -2.48 -51.72 -23.25
CA LYS A 70 -2.53 -52.89 -24.12
C LYS A 70 -2.17 -52.44 -25.54
#